data_AF-A0A535L611-F1
#
_entry.id   AF-A0A535L611-F1
#
_cell.length_a   1.000
_cell.length_b   1.000
_cell.length_c   1.000
_cell.angle_alpha   90.00
_cell.angle_beta   90.00
_cell.angle_gamma   90.00
#
_symmetry.space_group_name_H-M   'P 1'
#
loop_
_entity.id
_entity.type
_entity.pdbx_description
1 polymer ?
#
loop_
_entity_poly.entity_id
_entity_poly.type
_entity_poly.pdbx_seq_one_letter_code
_entity_poly.pdbx_strand_id
1 'polypeptide(L)' 'MRSAEGRGRTLDEAVDAALIELGETRRNVDVKVVRETTDETLVEVTVIDPAAASSVA' A
#
# COMPACT_ATOMS: atom_id res chain seq x y z
N MET A 1 -3.21 12.55 -0.22
CA MET A 1 -2.54 11.24 -0.30
C MET A 1 -3.02 10.44 0.89
N ARG A 2 -3.67 9.28 0.67
CA ARG A 2 -4.14 8.39 1.74
C ARG A 2 -3.14 7.24 1.84
N SER A 3 -2.73 6.86 3.05
CA SER A 3 -1.86 5.71 3.26
C SER A 3 -2.38 4.84 4.40
N ALA A 4 -2.07 3.55 4.34
CA ALA A 4 -2.37 2.57 5.37
C ALA A 4 -1.21 1.59 5.53
N GLU A 5 -1.11 1.03 6.73
CA GLU A 5 -0.09 0.03 7.06
C GLU A 5 -0.70 -1.36 7.05
N GLY A 6 -0.11 -2.24 6.25
CA GLY A 6 -0.53 -3.62 6.10
C GLY A 6 0.43 -4.57 6.80
N ARG A 7 -0.11 -5.53 7.54
CA ARG A 7 0.67 -6.57 8.22
C ARG A 7 0.19 -7.93 7.80
N GLY A 8 1.13 -8.79 7.45
CA GLY A 8 0.86 -10.17 7.04
C GLY A 8 2.06 -11.07 7.29
N ARG A 9 1.89 -12.39 7.13
CA ARG A 9 3.03 -13.32 7.16
C ARG A 9 3.87 -13.24 5.88
N THR A 10 3.28 -12.69 4.83
CA THR A 10 3.90 -12.51 3.51
C THR A 10 3.61 -11.12 2.97
N LEU A 11 4.38 -10.70 1.97
CA LEU A 11 4.20 -9.41 1.31
C LEU A 11 2.81 -9.26 0.70
N ASP A 12 2.29 -10.28 0.01
CA ASP A 12 0.97 -10.18 -0.63
C ASP A 12 -0.16 -10.04 0.40
N GLU A 13 -0.09 -10.79 1.51
CA GLU A 13 -1.04 -10.65 2.61
C GLU A 13 -0.98 -9.27 3.28
N ALA A 14 0.23 -8.76 3.50
CA ALA A 14 0.41 -7.43 4.07
C ALA A 14 -0.18 -6.36 3.15
N VAL A 15 0.08 -6.47 1.84
CA VAL A 15 -0.48 -5.56 0.83
C VAL A 15 -2.00 -5.67 0.75
N ASP A 16 -2.55 -6.88 0.75
CA ASP A 16 -4.00 -7.11 0.74
C ASP A 16 -4.71 -6.48 1.94
N ALA A 17 -4.15 -6.68 3.14
CA ALA A 17 -4.67 -6.09 4.37
C ALA A 17 -4.72 -4.55 4.31
N ALA A 18 -3.65 -3.91 3.82
CA ALA A 18 -3.61 -2.46 3.65
C ALA A 18 -4.64 -1.96 2.61
N LEU A 19 -4.83 -2.69 1.52
CA LEU A 19 -5.77 -2.31 0.46
C LEU A 19 -7.23 -2.42 0.89
N ILE A 20 -7.55 -3.46 1.67
CA ILE A 20 -8.87 -3.62 2.29
C ILE A 20 -9.17 -2.44 3.22
N GLU A 21 -8.20 -2.04 4.05
CA GLU A 21 -8.35 -0.91 4.96
C GLU A 21 -8.54 0.42 4.21
N LEU A 22 -7.81 0.61 3.10
CA LEU A 22 -7.95 1.78 2.23
C LEU A 22 -9.23 1.76 1.39
N GLY A 23 -9.89 0.60 1.26
CA GLY A 23 -11.00 0.39 0.33
C GLY A 23 -10.59 0.66 -1.12
N GLU A 24 -9.32 0.45 -1.46
CA GLU A 24 -8.70 0.85 -2.72
C GLU A 24 -8.18 -0.35 -3.50
N THR A 25 -8.04 -0.20 -4.81
CA THR A 25 -7.56 -1.27 -5.68
C THR A 25 -6.05 -1.15 -5.93
N ARG A 26 -5.34 -2.26 -6.19
CA ARG A 26 -3.89 -2.33 -6.53
C ARG A 26 -3.43 -1.50 -7.75
N ARG A 27 -4.30 -0.69 -8.35
CA ARG A 27 -4.03 0.02 -9.63
C ARG A 27 -3.26 1.32 -9.45
N ASN A 28 -3.51 2.06 -8.36
CA ASN A 28 -2.93 3.39 -8.15
C ASN A 28 -2.35 3.52 -6.75
N VAL A 29 -1.51 2.55 -6.37
CA VAL A 29 -0.91 2.49 -5.04
C VAL A 29 0.61 2.38 -5.14
N ASP A 30 1.29 3.13 -4.28
CA ASP A 30 2.69 2.92 -3.95
C ASP A 30 2.76 1.91 -2.81
N VAL A 31 3.61 0.90 -2.94
CA VAL A 31 3.83 -0.10 -1.90
C VAL A 31 5.28 0.02 -1.43
N LYS A 32 5.44 0.32 -0.15
CA LYS A 32 6.74 0.43 0.50
C LYS A 32 6.86 -0.61 1.59
N VAL A 33 7.85 -1.49 1.49
CA VAL A 33 8.16 -2.44 2.56
C VAL A 33 8.85 -1.68 3.68
N VAL A 34 8.17 -1.56 4.82
CA VAL A 34 8.72 -0.89 6.02
C VAL A 34 9.58 -1.87 6.80
N ARG A 35 9.15 -3.12 6.89
CA ARG A 35 9.87 -4.17 7.61
C ARG A 35 9.52 -5.53 7.03
N GLU A 36 10.54 -6.34 6.73
CA GLU A 36 10.36 -7.72 6.29
C GLU A 36 11.16 -8.63 7.21
N THR A 37 10.47 -9.60 7.82
CA THR A 37 11.05 -10.62 8.69
C THR A 37 10.41 -11.97 8.39
N THR A 38 11.00 -13.04 8.93
CA THR A 38 10.47 -14.40 8.75
C THR A 38 9.12 -14.62 9.44
N ASP A 39 8.79 -13.81 10.45
CA ASP A 39 7.53 -13.92 11.22
C ASP A 39 6.45 -12.95 10.70
N GLU A 40 6.86 -11.76 10.28
CA GLU A 40 5.95 -10.71 9.80
C GLU A 40 6.56 -9.88 8.66
N THR A 41 5.68 -9.46 7.74
CA THR A 41 5.94 -8.43 6.75
C THR A 41 5.02 -7.25 7.03
N LEU A 42 5.62 -6.07 7.19
CA LEU A 42 4.96 -4.78 7.36
C LEU A 42 5.21 -3.95 6.10
N VAL A 43 4.12 -3.53 5.47
CA VAL A 43 4.15 -2.61 4.33
C VAL A 43 3.37 -1.35 4.66
N GLU A 44 3.78 -0.26 4.04
CA GLU A 44 3.04 0.98 3.96
C GLU A 44 2.54 1.10 2.52
N VAL A 45 1.22 1.14 2.36
CA VAL A 45 0.58 1.34 1.05
C VAL A 45 0.05 2.75 1.00
N THR A 46 0.44 3.50 -0.03
CA THR A 46 -0.01 4.88 -0.24
C THR A 46 -0.79 4.95 -1.54
N VAL A 47 -2.04 5.41 -1.48
CA VAL A 47 -2.85 5.69 -2.67
C VAL A 47 -2.27 6.90 -3.38
N ILE A 48 -1.74 6.67 -4.58
CA ILE A 48 -1.33 7.71 -5.52
C ILE A 48 -2.59 8.10 -6.28
N ASP A 49 -3.14 9.26 -5.97
CA ASP A 49 -4.29 9.77 -6.72
C ASP A 49 -3.85 10.04 -8.17
N PRO A 50 -4.43 9.41 -9.20
CA PRO A 50 -4.05 9.68 -10.59
C PRO A 50 -4.38 11.13 -10.99
N ALA A 51 -5.28 11.82 -10.26
CA ALA A 51 -5.53 13.24 -10.46
C ALA A 51 -4.37 14.13 -9.96
N ALA A 52 -3.54 13.65 -9.03
CA ALA A 52 -2.34 14.37 -8.60
C ALA A 52 -1.20 14.31 -9.64
N ALA A 53 -1.25 13.34 -10.57
CA ALA A 53 -0.32 13.24 -11.70
C ALA A 53 -0.73 14.11 -12.91
N SER A 54 -1.96 14.62 -12.93
CA SER A 54 -2.45 15.59 -13.93
C SER A 54 -2.46 17.02 -13.36
N SER A 55 -1.28 17.53 -13.02
CA SER A 55 -1.06 18.98 -12.90
C SER A 55 0.32 19.32 -13.47
N VAL A 56 0.49 19.01 -14.76
CA VAL A 56 1.51 19.57 -15.63
C VAL A 56 0.94 19.58 -17.05
N ALA A 57 0.17 20.63 -17.35
CA ALA A 57 -0.12 21.08 -18.71
C ALA A 57 -0.33 22.60 -18.67
#